data_AF-A0A519YGB2-F1
#
_entry.id   AF-A0A519YGB2-F1
#
_cell.length_a   1.000
_cell.length_b   1.000
_cell.length_c   1.000
_cell.angle_alpha   90.00
_cell.angle_beta   90.00
_cell.angle_gamma   90.00
#
_symmetry.space_group_name_H-M   'P 1'
#
loop_
_entity.id
_entity.type
_entity.pdbx_description
1 polymer ?
#
loop_
_entity_poly.entity_id
_entity_poly.type
_entity_poly.pdbx_seq_one_letter_code
_entity_poly.pdbx_strand_id
1 'polypeptide(L)'
;MGGRGRRALIAPVVAVILAAGVACDSQSGIPTEDAPADPVSASTSAAEATTTAPQPPGPVPQVVVGEVPGNPAAVDAVRAWATDLVTRPDTVPARCWTLPPAQAADQYADTAAILGALGQPGIDGQFAVSWTGGGTTVSVKRSEIASGYACPHVHPAGTVDFYTPVDAEYAVTRFLSRESGAPVNRADTETAYPLICPGFSPWDPSGTGNGGQPPLKSDPDVLAGTTAFAADAMTATPVRGDYLDVSVPVTDVSGVTETKRVTLSIGPDGYCLGEVT
;
A
#
# COMPACT_ATOMS: atom_id res chain seq x y z
N MET A 1 11.10 -50.98 28.42
CA MET A 1 12.32 -50.62 27.65
C MET A 1 11.97 -49.46 26.72
N GLY A 2 12.80 -48.45 26.45
CA GLY A 2 14.21 -48.26 26.82
C GLY A 2 15.03 -47.71 25.64
N GLY A 3 14.66 -46.54 25.10
CA GLY A 3 15.34 -45.89 23.97
C GLY A 3 15.85 -44.50 24.35
N ARG A 4 17.18 -44.35 24.48
CA ARG A 4 17.82 -43.09 24.92
C ARG A 4 17.96 -42.11 23.76
N GLY A 5 17.58 -40.86 23.98
CA GLY A 5 17.88 -39.76 23.07
C GLY A 5 19.37 -39.38 23.06
N ARG A 6 19.79 -38.69 22.00
CA ARG A 6 21.06 -37.95 21.94
C ARG A 6 20.76 -36.48 21.66
N ARG A 7 21.02 -35.62 22.65
CA ARG A 7 21.11 -34.16 22.45
C ARG A 7 22.54 -33.85 22.00
N ALA A 8 22.70 -33.15 20.88
CA ALA A 8 23.97 -32.53 20.52
C ALA A 8 23.89 -31.05 20.87
N LEU A 9 24.76 -30.60 21.78
CA LEU A 9 24.97 -29.19 22.09
C LEU A 9 26.09 -28.67 21.18
N ILE A 10 25.83 -27.59 20.45
CA ILE A 10 26.87 -26.84 19.72
C ILE A 10 26.87 -25.43 20.29
N ALA A 11 28.01 -25.02 20.85
CA ALA A 11 28.20 -23.70 21.43
C ALA A 11 28.65 -22.68 20.35
N PRO A 12 28.31 -21.39 20.49
CA PRO A 12 28.67 -20.37 19.50
C PRO A 12 30.12 -19.90 19.65
N VAL A 13 30.78 -19.66 18.52
CA VAL A 13 32.07 -18.95 18.48
C VAL A 13 31.79 -17.46 18.27
N VAL A 14 32.20 -16.63 19.22
CA VAL A 14 32.13 -15.16 19.12
C VAL A 14 33.43 -14.64 18.49
N ALA A 15 33.31 -13.95 17.35
CA ALA A 15 34.41 -13.24 16.72
C ALA A 15 34.17 -11.73 16.83
N VAL A 16 35.01 -11.03 17.59
CA VAL A 16 35.00 -9.56 17.70
C VAL A 16 35.95 -9.01 16.66
N ILE A 17 35.45 -8.14 15.77
CA ILE A 17 36.27 -7.36 14.84
C ILE A 17 36.06 -5.87 15.15
N LEU A 18 37.12 -5.25 15.66
CA LEU A 18 37.23 -3.79 15.82
C LEU A 18 37.83 -3.20 14.55
N ALA A 19 37.14 -2.23 13.94
CA ALA A 19 37.68 -1.42 12.86
C ALA A 19 37.40 0.06 13.16
N ALA A 20 38.45 0.82 13.46
CA ALA A 20 38.38 2.27 13.62
C ALA A 20 38.59 2.95 12.26
N GLY A 21 37.55 3.60 11.74
CA GLY A 21 37.61 4.41 10.52
C GLY A 21 37.71 5.89 10.86
N VAL A 22 38.75 6.57 10.35
CA VAL A 22 38.95 8.01 10.50
C VAL A 22 37.97 8.78 9.61
N ALA A 23 37.29 9.78 10.17
CA ALA A 23 36.59 10.81 9.42
C ALA A 23 37.06 12.17 9.94
N CYS A 24 37.69 12.95 9.06
CA CYS A 24 38.18 14.29 9.35
C CYS A 24 37.77 15.18 8.18
N ASP A 25 36.72 15.99 8.35
CA ASP A 25 36.52 17.18 7.52
C ASP A 25 35.57 18.16 8.22
N SER A 26 36.09 19.32 8.63
CA SER A 26 35.33 20.44 9.21
C SER A 26 36.24 21.67 9.42
N GLN A 27 36.38 22.53 8.42
CA GLN A 27 36.14 23.97 8.66
C GLN A 27 35.95 24.78 7.38
N SER A 28 34.92 25.64 7.40
CA SER A 28 34.66 26.67 6.38
C SER A 28 35.58 27.89 6.58
N GLY A 29 35.91 28.59 5.49
CA GLY A 29 36.73 29.80 5.52
C GLY A 29 36.36 30.85 4.47
N ILE A 30 35.89 32.00 4.95
CA ILE A 30 35.91 33.36 4.37
C ILE A 30 36.03 34.29 5.60
N PRO A 31 36.61 35.52 5.54
CA PRO A 31 36.51 36.48 4.43
C PRO A 31 37.74 37.41 4.16
N THR A 32 37.54 38.41 3.27
CA THR A 32 38.29 39.70 3.15
C THR A 32 39.67 39.60 2.46
N GLU A 33 40.20 40.53 1.63
CA GLU A 33 40.22 42.02 1.74
C GLU A 33 40.48 42.76 0.38
N ASP A 34 40.42 44.10 0.40
CA ASP A 34 40.44 45.07 -0.74
C ASP A 34 41.86 45.71 -0.93
N ALA A 35 42.26 46.54 -1.90
CA ALA A 35 41.65 47.26 -3.05
C ALA A 35 42.77 47.56 -4.11
N PRO A 36 42.92 48.77 -4.71
CA PRO A 36 42.03 49.56 -5.59
C PRO A 36 42.63 49.85 -7.00
N ALA A 37 41.82 50.33 -7.96
CA ALA A 37 42.27 51.09 -9.13
C ALA A 37 41.17 52.03 -9.71
N ASP A 38 41.61 53.14 -10.31
CA ASP A 38 40.83 54.35 -10.63
C ASP A 38 39.85 54.28 -11.84
N PRO A 39 38.93 55.26 -12.01
CA PRO A 39 37.67 55.06 -12.72
C PRO A 39 37.73 55.28 -14.24
N VAL A 40 36.99 54.45 -14.98
CA VAL A 40 36.62 54.70 -16.38
C VAL A 40 35.11 54.94 -16.46
N SER A 41 34.71 56.11 -16.94
CA SER A 41 33.29 56.40 -17.23
C SER A 41 32.82 55.55 -18.41
N ALA A 42 31.84 54.67 -18.16
CA ALA A 42 31.09 53.96 -19.18
C ALA A 42 29.59 54.10 -18.90
N SER A 43 28.82 54.46 -19.92
CA SER A 43 27.41 54.85 -19.80
C SER A 43 26.54 53.75 -19.20
N THR A 44 25.75 54.09 -18.18
CA THR A 44 24.71 53.21 -17.63
C THR A 44 23.56 53.06 -18.63
N SER A 45 23.68 52.11 -19.56
CA SER A 45 22.52 51.57 -20.26
C SER A 45 21.80 50.63 -19.29
N ALA A 46 20.55 50.93 -18.96
CA ALA A 46 19.73 50.04 -18.14
C ALA A 46 19.55 48.71 -18.88
N ALA A 47 20.12 47.64 -18.36
CA ALA A 47 19.78 46.29 -18.80
C ALA A 47 18.39 45.96 -18.25
N GLU A 48 17.40 45.84 -19.13
CA GLU A 48 16.13 45.22 -18.75
C GLU A 48 16.42 43.81 -18.24
N ALA A 49 16.00 43.55 -16.99
CA ALA A 49 16.01 42.20 -16.46
C ALA A 49 14.97 41.40 -17.23
N THR A 50 15.41 40.60 -18.21
CA THR A 50 14.57 39.63 -18.91
C THR A 50 14.04 38.63 -17.90
N THR A 51 12.87 38.93 -17.34
CA THR A 51 12.13 38.02 -16.49
C THR A 51 11.68 36.87 -17.37
N THR A 52 12.45 35.77 -17.35
CA THR A 52 12.02 34.50 -17.96
C THR A 52 10.74 34.08 -17.25
N ALA A 53 9.60 34.33 -17.89
CA ALA A 53 8.32 33.81 -17.44
C ALA A 53 8.42 32.28 -17.34
N PRO A 54 7.82 31.64 -16.32
CA PRO A 54 7.78 30.19 -16.24
C PRO A 54 7.24 29.63 -17.56
N GLN A 55 8.00 28.75 -18.21
CA GLN A 55 7.47 28.04 -19.37
C GLN A 55 6.19 27.31 -18.93
N PRO A 56 5.09 27.37 -19.71
CA PRO A 56 3.93 26.55 -19.42
C PRO A 56 4.38 25.08 -19.36
N PRO A 57 3.85 24.28 -18.42
CA PRO A 57 4.24 22.89 -18.29
C PRO A 57 4.07 22.18 -19.64
N GLY A 58 5.10 21.44 -20.05
CA GLY A 58 5.07 20.70 -21.31
C GLY A 58 3.90 19.71 -21.35
N PRO A 59 3.46 19.27 -22.54
CA PRO A 59 2.36 18.32 -22.66
C PRO A 59 2.62 17.08 -21.82
N VAL A 60 1.74 16.82 -20.86
CA VAL A 60 1.76 15.58 -20.07
C VAL A 60 1.60 14.41 -21.05
N PRO A 61 2.44 13.35 -20.97
CA PRO A 61 2.27 12.18 -21.82
C PRO A 61 0.85 11.63 -21.69
N GLN A 62 0.10 11.58 -22.79
CA GLN A 62 -1.26 11.06 -22.77
C GLN A 62 -1.23 9.55 -22.58
N VAL A 63 -1.53 9.10 -21.37
CA VAL A 63 -1.67 7.68 -21.07
C VAL A 63 -2.95 7.15 -21.68
N VAL A 64 -2.81 6.18 -22.59
CA VAL A 64 -3.92 5.43 -23.17
C VAL A 64 -4.36 4.38 -22.15
N VAL A 65 -5.64 4.41 -21.81
CA VAL A 65 -6.33 3.37 -21.03
C VAL A 65 -7.52 2.94 -21.87
N GLY A 66 -7.63 1.64 -22.15
CA GLY A 66 -8.70 1.10 -22.98
C GLY A 66 -10.05 1.13 -22.28
N GLU A 67 -11.10 1.28 -23.09
CA GLU A 67 -12.48 1.41 -22.63
C GLU A 67 -12.94 0.22 -21.80
N VAL A 68 -13.79 0.49 -20.80
CA VAL A 68 -14.49 -0.51 -19.98
C VAL A 68 -15.99 -0.38 -20.27
N PRO A 69 -16.59 -1.27 -21.08
CA PRO A 69 -18.01 -1.19 -21.42
C PRO A 69 -18.91 -1.18 -20.17
N GLY A 70 -19.71 -0.12 -20.03
CA GLY A 70 -20.60 0.08 -18.88
C GLY A 70 -19.99 0.78 -17.67
N ASN A 71 -18.66 0.98 -17.62
CA ASN A 71 -17.98 1.61 -16.48
C ASN A 71 -16.85 2.59 -16.92
N PRO A 72 -17.20 3.71 -17.56
CA PRO A 72 -16.20 4.71 -18.01
C PRO A 72 -15.45 5.37 -16.84
N ALA A 73 -16.05 5.44 -15.65
CA ALA A 73 -15.41 6.01 -14.46
C ALA A 73 -14.12 5.25 -14.06
N ALA A 74 -14.07 3.94 -14.29
CA ALA A 74 -12.87 3.14 -14.05
C ALA A 74 -11.69 3.56 -14.93
N VAL A 75 -11.97 3.92 -16.19
CA VAL A 75 -10.97 4.38 -17.16
C VAL A 75 -10.34 5.69 -16.69
N ASP A 76 -11.15 6.65 -16.24
CA ASP A 76 -10.67 7.95 -15.78
C ASP A 76 -9.89 7.85 -14.47
N ALA A 77 -10.39 7.08 -13.50
CA ALA A 77 -9.74 6.88 -12.20
C ALA A 77 -8.37 6.19 -12.33
N VAL A 78 -8.24 5.22 -13.25
CA VAL A 78 -6.97 4.55 -13.55
C VAL A 78 -6.05 5.39 -14.41
N ARG A 79 -6.57 6.20 -15.35
CA ARG A 79 -5.74 7.13 -16.13
C ARG A 79 -5.07 8.17 -15.23
N ALA A 80 -5.74 8.63 -14.17
CA ALA A 80 -5.14 9.53 -13.18
C ALA A 80 -3.94 8.87 -12.46
N TRP A 81 -4.09 7.62 -12.01
CA TRP A 81 -3.00 6.83 -11.42
C TRP A 81 -1.84 6.57 -12.39
N ALA A 82 -2.15 6.10 -13.61
CA ALA A 82 -1.13 5.75 -14.60
C ALA A 82 -0.37 6.98 -15.14
N THR A 83 -1.01 8.17 -15.15
CA THR A 83 -0.33 9.43 -15.45
C THR A 83 0.68 9.80 -14.37
N ASP A 84 0.36 9.60 -13.09
CA ASP A 84 1.31 9.79 -12.00
C ASP A 84 2.42 8.72 -12.00
N LEU A 85 2.13 7.48 -12.41
CA LEU A 85 3.13 6.43 -12.59
C LEU A 85 4.20 6.81 -13.63
N VAL A 86 3.80 7.45 -14.73
CA VAL A 86 4.73 7.92 -15.77
C VAL A 86 5.47 9.20 -15.37
N THR A 87 4.82 10.13 -14.67
CA THR A 87 5.36 11.47 -14.42
C THR A 87 6.05 11.65 -13.07
N ARG A 88 5.64 10.89 -12.05
CA ARG A 88 6.06 11.00 -10.64
C ARG A 88 6.07 9.62 -9.93
N PRO A 89 6.69 8.57 -10.52
CA PRO A 89 6.59 7.18 -10.04
C PRO A 89 6.89 7.02 -8.55
N ASP A 90 7.94 7.69 -8.04
CA ASP A 90 8.37 7.63 -6.64
C ASP A 90 7.27 8.05 -5.63
N THR A 91 6.29 8.83 -6.07
CA THR A 91 5.17 9.29 -5.22
C THR A 91 3.97 8.35 -5.23
N VAL A 92 3.88 7.44 -6.20
CA VAL A 92 2.69 6.60 -6.42
C VAL A 92 2.47 5.56 -5.31
N PRO A 93 3.48 4.82 -4.82
CA PRO A 93 3.28 3.85 -3.73
C PRO A 93 2.72 4.51 -2.46
N ALA A 94 3.23 5.69 -2.09
CA ALA A 94 2.73 6.45 -0.94
C ALA A 94 1.32 7.02 -1.16
N ARG A 95 0.95 7.36 -2.40
CA ARG A 95 -0.41 7.78 -2.76
C ARG A 95 -1.40 6.59 -2.77
N CYS A 96 -0.91 5.38 -2.99
CA CYS A 96 -1.68 4.13 -2.96
C CYS A 96 -1.70 3.46 -1.58
N TRP A 97 -2.07 4.24 -0.57
CA TRP A 97 -2.13 3.87 0.85
C TRP A 97 -3.13 2.75 1.20
N THR A 98 -3.95 2.30 0.26
CA THR A 98 -4.86 1.16 0.45
C THR A 98 -4.18 -0.19 0.24
N LEU A 99 -2.96 -0.19 -0.32
CA LEU A 99 -2.08 -1.33 -0.52
C LEU A 99 -0.90 -1.28 0.48
N PRO A 100 -0.28 -2.42 0.82
CA PRO A 100 0.95 -2.44 1.59
C PRO A 100 2.04 -1.65 0.84
N PRO A 101 2.75 -0.67 1.45
CA PRO A 101 3.64 0.23 0.71
C PRO A 101 4.76 -0.45 -0.09
N ALA A 102 5.37 -1.50 0.47
CA ALA A 102 6.38 -2.29 -0.22
C ALA A 102 5.79 -3.05 -1.42
N GLN A 103 4.63 -3.69 -1.23
CA GLN A 103 3.92 -4.39 -2.30
C GLN A 103 3.51 -3.43 -3.44
N ALA A 104 3.07 -2.21 -3.12
CA ALA A 104 2.75 -1.20 -4.14
C ALA A 104 4.01 -0.78 -4.93
N ALA A 105 5.16 -0.61 -4.27
CA ALA A 105 6.42 -0.31 -4.95
C ALA A 105 6.86 -1.46 -5.88
N ASP A 106 6.79 -2.71 -5.41
CA ASP A 106 7.16 -3.89 -6.20
C ASP A 106 6.22 -4.10 -7.39
N GLN A 107 4.91 -3.98 -7.18
CA GLN A 107 3.89 -4.17 -8.22
C GLN A 107 3.95 -3.10 -9.32
N TYR A 108 4.42 -1.89 -9.00
CA TYR A 108 4.46 -0.76 -9.93
C TYR A 108 5.79 -0.60 -10.67
N ALA A 109 6.78 -1.46 -10.40
CA ALA A 109 8.13 -1.37 -10.97
C ALA A 109 8.17 -1.50 -12.50
N ASP A 110 7.39 -2.40 -13.11
CA ASP A 110 7.33 -2.55 -14.58
C ASP A 110 6.23 -1.66 -15.19
N THR A 111 6.52 -0.35 -15.24
CA THR A 111 5.64 0.65 -15.86
C THR A 111 5.33 0.32 -17.33
N ALA A 112 6.26 -0.29 -18.07
CA ALA A 112 6.05 -0.60 -19.49
C ALA A 112 5.01 -1.71 -19.69
N ALA A 113 5.11 -2.80 -18.90
CA ALA A 113 4.12 -3.87 -18.92
C ALA A 113 2.74 -3.42 -18.43
N ILE A 114 2.69 -2.57 -17.40
CA ILE A 114 1.46 -1.94 -16.90
C ILE A 114 0.75 -1.15 -18.01
N LEU A 115 1.47 -0.25 -18.69
CA LEU A 115 0.89 0.56 -19.78
C LEU A 115 0.46 -0.31 -20.96
N GLY A 116 1.20 -1.39 -21.26
CA GLY A 116 0.83 -2.38 -22.28
C GLY A 116 -0.47 -3.13 -21.95
N ALA A 117 -0.69 -3.46 -20.68
CA ALA A 117 -1.94 -4.05 -20.20
C ALA A 117 -3.09 -3.04 -20.24
N LEU A 118 -2.91 -1.83 -19.70
CA LEU A 118 -3.91 -0.76 -19.72
C LEU A 118 -4.35 -0.35 -21.12
N GLY A 119 -3.48 -0.48 -22.14
CA GLY A 119 -3.82 -0.20 -23.53
C GLY A 119 -4.82 -1.19 -24.18
N GLN A 120 -5.13 -2.32 -23.53
CA GLN A 120 -6.16 -3.26 -23.98
C GLN A 120 -7.56 -2.82 -23.52
N PRO A 121 -8.66 -3.33 -24.12
CA PRO A 121 -10.01 -3.15 -23.55
C PRO A 121 -10.10 -3.76 -22.15
N GLY A 122 -10.77 -3.07 -21.23
CA GLY A 122 -10.97 -3.55 -19.86
C GLY A 122 -12.29 -4.30 -19.67
N ILE A 123 -12.37 -5.05 -18.57
CA ILE A 123 -13.52 -5.90 -18.19
C ILE A 123 -14.00 -5.49 -16.80
N ASP A 124 -15.28 -5.14 -16.66
CA ASP A 124 -15.93 -4.99 -15.35
C ASP A 124 -16.37 -6.37 -14.83
N GLY A 125 -15.52 -6.98 -14.00
CA GLY A 125 -15.74 -8.30 -13.43
C GLY A 125 -16.57 -8.27 -12.15
N GLN A 126 -16.78 -9.42 -11.50
CA GLN A 126 -17.63 -9.49 -10.30
C GLN A 126 -17.09 -8.64 -9.14
N PHE A 127 -15.77 -8.61 -8.93
CA PHE A 127 -15.13 -7.95 -7.78
C PHE A 127 -14.15 -6.83 -8.14
N ALA A 128 -13.66 -6.78 -9.38
CA ALA A 128 -12.72 -5.78 -9.84
C ALA A 128 -12.98 -5.44 -11.32
N VAL A 129 -12.62 -4.22 -11.71
CA VAL A 129 -12.39 -3.89 -13.12
C VAL A 129 -10.94 -4.23 -13.46
N SER A 130 -10.68 -4.90 -14.58
CA SER A 130 -9.33 -5.28 -14.95
C SER A 130 -8.98 -5.08 -16.42
N TRP A 131 -7.69 -4.85 -16.68
CA TRP A 131 -7.08 -4.76 -18.00
C TRP A 131 -5.96 -5.79 -18.07
N THR A 132 -5.89 -6.58 -19.13
CA THR A 132 -4.88 -7.65 -19.29
C THR A 132 -4.20 -7.58 -20.64
N GLY A 133 -2.87 -7.54 -20.66
CA GLY A 133 -2.07 -7.51 -21.87
C GLY A 133 -0.59 -7.81 -21.58
N GLY A 134 0.12 -8.38 -22.56
CA GLY A 134 1.57 -8.62 -22.44
C GLY A 134 2.00 -9.59 -21.33
N GLY A 135 1.09 -10.36 -20.73
CA GLY A 135 1.38 -11.21 -19.57
C GLY A 135 1.14 -10.55 -18.21
N THR A 136 0.70 -9.28 -18.19
CA THR A 136 0.35 -8.51 -16.99
C THR A 136 -1.15 -8.25 -16.94
N THR A 137 -1.70 -8.22 -15.73
CA THR A 137 -3.06 -7.78 -15.43
C THR A 137 -3.00 -6.65 -14.39
N VAL A 138 -3.81 -5.62 -14.62
CA VAL A 138 -4.02 -4.47 -13.72
C VAL A 138 -5.47 -4.54 -13.25
N SER A 139 -5.70 -4.68 -11.95
CA SER A 139 -7.02 -4.93 -11.34
C SER A 139 -7.36 -3.89 -10.27
N VAL A 140 -8.48 -3.17 -10.42
CA VAL A 140 -8.93 -2.14 -9.47
C VAL A 140 -10.25 -2.50 -8.78
N LYS A 141 -10.34 -2.14 -7.50
CA LYS A 141 -11.53 -2.31 -6.64
C LYS A 141 -12.57 -1.23 -6.93
N ARG A 142 -13.81 -1.40 -6.45
CA ARG A 142 -14.87 -0.41 -6.68
C ARG A 142 -14.75 0.84 -5.79
N SER A 143 -14.31 0.69 -4.54
CA SER A 143 -13.91 1.83 -3.68
C SER A 143 -12.82 2.69 -4.34
N GLU A 144 -11.80 2.07 -4.92
CA GLU A 144 -10.73 2.73 -5.66
C GLU A 144 -11.25 3.57 -6.84
N ILE A 145 -12.13 2.99 -7.67
CA ILE A 145 -12.79 3.72 -8.78
C ILE A 145 -13.63 4.90 -8.25
N ALA A 146 -14.42 4.67 -7.19
CA ALA A 146 -15.29 5.69 -6.61
C ALA A 146 -14.52 6.88 -6.01
N SER A 147 -13.24 6.70 -5.65
CA SER A 147 -12.37 7.78 -5.18
C SER A 147 -11.91 8.75 -6.28
N GLY A 148 -12.00 8.34 -7.55
CA GLY A 148 -11.47 9.09 -8.70
C GLY A 148 -9.95 8.99 -8.90
N TYR A 149 -9.23 8.24 -8.06
CA TYR A 149 -7.82 7.89 -8.25
C TYR A 149 -7.63 6.43 -7.84
N ALA A 150 -7.73 5.52 -8.81
CA ALA A 150 -7.82 4.09 -8.50
C ALA A 150 -6.43 3.44 -8.44
N CYS A 151 -6.05 2.94 -7.28
CA CYS A 151 -4.81 2.20 -7.05
C CYS A 151 -5.01 0.69 -7.31
N PRO A 152 -4.40 0.12 -8.37
CA PRO A 152 -4.59 -1.27 -8.74
C PRO A 152 -3.70 -2.25 -7.99
N HIS A 153 -4.15 -3.50 -7.89
CA HIS A 153 -3.21 -4.61 -7.83
C HIS A 153 -2.68 -4.86 -9.24
N VAL A 154 -1.35 -4.99 -9.38
CA VAL A 154 -0.70 -5.42 -10.63
C VAL A 154 -0.12 -6.80 -10.40
N HIS A 155 -0.47 -7.74 -11.27
CA HIS A 155 -0.10 -9.15 -11.12
C HIS A 155 0.08 -9.84 -12.48
N PRO A 156 0.72 -11.02 -12.53
CA PRO A 156 0.76 -11.83 -13.75
C PRO A 156 -0.64 -12.17 -14.27
N ALA A 157 -0.78 -12.24 -15.59
CA ALA A 157 -2.00 -12.68 -16.24
C ALA A 157 -2.28 -14.15 -15.96
N GLY A 158 -3.53 -14.48 -15.62
CA GLY A 158 -3.95 -15.84 -15.26
C GLY A 158 -3.76 -16.19 -13.77
N THR A 159 -3.23 -15.28 -12.94
CA THR A 159 -3.30 -15.44 -11.48
C THR A 159 -4.77 -15.45 -11.03
N VAL A 160 -5.18 -16.51 -10.34
CA VAL A 160 -6.54 -16.67 -9.81
C VAL A 160 -6.70 -15.92 -8.49
N ASP A 161 -5.74 -16.12 -7.57
CA ASP A 161 -5.75 -15.53 -6.23
C ASP A 161 -4.61 -14.51 -6.11
N PHE A 162 -4.85 -13.26 -6.54
CA PHE A 162 -3.84 -12.19 -6.48
C PHE A 162 -3.82 -11.43 -5.15
N TYR A 163 -4.75 -11.73 -4.23
CA TYR A 163 -4.73 -11.23 -2.86
C TYR A 163 -3.82 -12.11 -2.00
N THR A 164 -2.84 -11.50 -1.36
CA THR A 164 -1.77 -12.18 -0.62
C THR A 164 -2.01 -12.15 0.90
N PRO A 165 -1.31 -12.98 1.69
CA PRO A 165 -1.32 -12.86 3.15
C PRO A 165 -0.97 -11.45 3.66
N VAL A 166 -0.11 -10.72 2.94
CA VAL A 166 0.28 -9.33 3.28
C VAL A 166 -0.89 -8.36 3.08
N ASP A 167 -1.77 -8.59 2.10
CA ASP A 167 -3.00 -7.81 1.93
C ASP A 167 -3.98 -8.02 3.09
N ALA A 168 -4.03 -9.22 3.67
CA ALA A 168 -4.85 -9.51 4.84
C ALA A 168 -4.29 -8.85 6.11
N GLU A 169 -2.98 -8.96 6.35
CA GLU A 169 -2.28 -8.25 7.44
C GLU A 169 -2.46 -6.73 7.32
N TYR A 170 -2.43 -6.20 6.09
CA TYR A 170 -2.63 -4.76 5.85
C TYR A 170 -4.10 -4.33 6.01
N ALA A 171 -5.08 -5.18 5.68
CA ALA A 171 -6.49 -4.92 5.99
C ALA A 171 -6.70 -4.83 7.52
N VAL A 172 -6.11 -5.73 8.31
CA VAL A 172 -6.15 -5.66 9.78
C VAL A 172 -5.40 -4.44 10.31
N THR A 173 -4.24 -4.11 9.74
CA THR A 173 -3.48 -2.89 10.06
C THR A 173 -4.34 -1.65 9.87
N ARG A 174 -4.99 -1.50 8.71
CA ARG A 174 -5.89 -0.38 8.42
C ARG A 174 -7.06 -0.31 9.40
N PHE A 175 -7.70 -1.44 9.69
CA PHE A 175 -8.78 -1.51 10.66
C PHE A 175 -8.33 -1.03 12.06
N LEU A 176 -7.27 -1.62 12.62
CA LEU A 176 -6.76 -1.25 13.94
C LEU A 176 -6.18 0.17 13.99
N SER A 177 -5.66 0.69 12.88
CA SER A 177 -5.27 2.11 12.74
C SER A 177 -6.47 3.05 12.89
N ARG A 178 -7.65 2.69 12.38
CA ARG A 178 -8.89 3.46 12.62
C ARG A 178 -9.29 3.41 14.10
N GLU A 179 -9.33 2.20 14.68
CA GLU A 179 -9.74 1.99 16.08
C GLU A 179 -8.84 2.71 17.09
N SER A 180 -7.53 2.75 16.85
CA SER A 180 -6.56 3.51 17.64
C SER A 180 -6.57 5.03 17.39
N GLY A 181 -7.45 5.53 16.51
CA GLY A 181 -7.56 6.97 16.19
C GLY A 181 -6.44 7.52 15.30
N ALA A 182 -5.63 6.65 14.69
CA ALA A 182 -4.51 6.99 13.82
C ALA A 182 -4.62 6.29 12.44
N PRO A 183 -5.71 6.52 11.67
CA PRO A 183 -5.95 5.84 10.41
C PRO A 183 -4.84 6.13 9.39
N VAL A 184 -4.47 5.14 8.57
CA VAL A 184 -3.35 5.26 7.61
C VAL A 184 -3.55 6.41 6.61
N ASN A 185 -4.80 6.79 6.36
CA ASN A 185 -5.19 7.98 5.63
C ASN A 185 -6.49 8.54 6.23
N ARG A 186 -6.69 9.86 6.18
CA ARG A 186 -7.95 10.48 6.65
C ARG A 186 -9.18 10.04 5.85
N ALA A 187 -9.01 9.62 4.60
CA ALA A 187 -10.09 9.04 3.78
C ALA A 187 -10.40 7.58 4.15
N ASP A 188 -9.56 6.92 4.96
CA ASP A 188 -9.72 5.52 5.34
C ASP A 188 -10.86 5.33 6.33
N THR A 189 -12.07 5.17 5.79
CA THR A 189 -13.33 5.08 6.52
C THR A 189 -14.15 3.93 5.99
N GLU A 190 -14.96 3.31 6.83
CA GLU A 190 -15.77 2.15 6.45
C GLU A 190 -16.78 2.45 5.32
N THR A 191 -17.20 3.71 5.18
CA THR A 191 -18.10 4.15 4.10
C THR A 191 -17.38 4.29 2.74
N ALA A 192 -16.12 4.73 2.73
CA ALA A 192 -15.37 4.96 1.48
C ALA A 192 -14.58 3.73 1.03
N TYR A 193 -14.02 2.99 2.00
CA TYR A 193 -13.20 1.80 1.80
C TYR A 193 -13.60 0.75 2.86
N PRO A 194 -14.68 -0.02 2.63
CA PRO A 194 -15.16 -0.98 3.61
C PRO A 194 -14.13 -2.07 3.89
N LEU A 195 -13.99 -2.41 5.17
CA LEU A 195 -13.14 -3.50 5.67
C LEU A 195 -13.96 -4.55 6.41
N ILE A 196 -15.21 -4.29 6.82
CA ILE A 196 -16.08 -5.28 7.45
C ILE A 196 -16.79 -6.10 6.36
N CYS A 197 -16.82 -7.42 6.51
CA CYS A 197 -17.42 -8.29 5.50
C CYS A 197 -18.92 -8.03 5.34
N PRO A 198 -19.42 -7.73 4.12
CA PRO A 198 -20.82 -7.35 3.90
C PRO A 198 -21.81 -8.53 4.01
N GLY A 199 -21.34 -9.76 4.19
CA GLY A 199 -22.18 -10.94 4.45
C GLY A 199 -23.03 -11.39 3.25
N PHE A 200 -22.54 -11.20 2.03
CA PHE A 200 -23.20 -11.64 0.78
C PHE A 200 -23.09 -13.15 0.50
N SER A 201 -22.24 -13.85 1.25
CA SER A 201 -22.05 -15.31 1.22
C SER A 201 -22.09 -15.83 2.67
N PRO A 202 -22.56 -17.07 2.94
CA PRO A 202 -22.57 -17.63 4.28
C PRO A 202 -21.15 -17.69 4.88
N TRP A 203 -20.97 -17.01 6.01
CA TRP A 203 -19.74 -17.03 6.81
C TRP A 203 -19.57 -18.42 7.44
N ASP A 204 -18.62 -19.20 6.96
CA ASP A 204 -18.29 -20.55 7.43
C ASP A 204 -16.79 -20.84 7.33
N PRO A 205 -15.92 -20.17 8.11
CA PRO A 205 -14.50 -20.52 8.19
C PRO A 205 -14.28 -21.95 8.70
N SER A 206 -15.24 -22.51 9.44
CA SER A 206 -15.17 -23.87 10.02
C SER A 206 -15.42 -25.02 9.04
N GLY A 207 -16.19 -24.79 7.96
CA GLY A 207 -16.53 -25.81 6.96
C GLY A 207 -17.65 -26.75 7.38
N THR A 208 -18.53 -26.30 8.28
CA THR A 208 -19.66 -27.10 8.78
C THR A 208 -20.83 -27.17 7.80
N GLY A 209 -20.87 -26.29 6.78
CA GLY A 209 -22.01 -26.12 5.88
C GLY A 209 -23.17 -25.33 6.49
N ASN A 210 -23.07 -24.91 7.76
CA ASN A 210 -24.08 -24.15 8.48
C ASN A 210 -23.65 -22.68 8.68
N GLY A 211 -23.18 -22.05 7.60
CA GLY A 211 -22.65 -20.69 7.67
C GLY A 211 -23.70 -19.61 7.94
N GLY A 212 -23.25 -18.51 8.56
CA GLY A 212 -24.11 -17.42 9.03
C GLY A 212 -23.82 -16.07 8.37
N GLN A 213 -24.13 -14.99 9.06
CA GLN A 213 -23.52 -13.68 8.78
C GLN A 213 -22.17 -13.58 9.49
N PRO A 214 -21.20 -12.80 8.97
CA PRO A 214 -19.94 -12.55 9.67
C PRO A 214 -20.21 -11.87 11.02
N PRO A 215 -19.66 -12.37 12.15
CA PRO A 215 -19.84 -11.78 13.47
C PRO A 215 -19.61 -10.25 13.53
N LEU A 216 -18.52 -9.74 12.95
CA LEU A 216 -18.18 -8.31 12.90
C LEU A 216 -19.23 -7.44 12.20
N LYS A 217 -20.06 -8.01 11.33
CA LYS A 217 -21.16 -7.26 10.71
C LYS A 217 -22.28 -6.96 11.70
N SER A 218 -22.42 -7.77 12.74
CA SER A 218 -23.45 -7.63 13.78
C SER A 218 -22.92 -6.89 15.01
N ASP A 219 -21.63 -7.00 15.28
CA ASP A 219 -20.91 -6.34 16.37
C ASP A 219 -19.57 -5.76 15.85
N PRO A 220 -19.60 -4.58 15.20
CA PRO A 220 -18.41 -3.98 14.59
C PRO A 220 -17.44 -3.42 15.64
N ASP A 221 -17.95 -3.11 16.84
CA ASP A 221 -17.23 -2.41 17.91
C ASP A 221 -16.43 -3.35 18.82
N VAL A 222 -16.26 -4.63 18.45
CA VAL A 222 -15.58 -5.67 19.26
C VAL A 222 -14.10 -5.36 19.58
N LEU A 223 -13.48 -4.45 18.83
CA LEU A 223 -12.12 -3.93 19.03
C LEU A 223 -12.09 -2.44 19.43
N ALA A 224 -13.25 -1.84 19.72
CA ALA A 224 -13.34 -0.47 20.18
C ALA A 224 -12.57 -0.28 21.49
N GLY A 225 -11.87 0.84 21.61
CA GLY A 225 -10.94 1.08 22.72
C GLY A 225 -9.58 0.39 22.55
N THR A 226 -9.24 -0.10 21.36
CA THR A 226 -7.84 -0.33 20.97
C THR A 226 -7.05 0.98 21.09
N THR A 227 -5.88 0.95 21.74
CA THR A 227 -4.96 2.10 21.83
C THR A 227 -3.66 1.88 21.07
N ALA A 228 -3.22 0.63 20.92
CA ALA A 228 -2.04 0.27 20.13
C ALA A 228 -2.13 -1.18 19.63
N PHE A 229 -1.32 -1.52 18.63
CA PHE A 229 -1.16 -2.90 18.15
C PHE A 229 0.24 -3.11 17.57
N ALA A 230 0.74 -4.35 17.61
CA ALA A 230 2.06 -4.70 17.08
C ALA A 230 1.95 -5.23 15.65
N ALA A 231 1.96 -4.32 14.66
CA ALA A 231 1.85 -4.65 13.24
C ALA A 231 3.01 -5.54 12.74
N ASP A 232 4.21 -5.33 13.28
CA ASP A 232 5.43 -6.12 12.99
C ASP A 232 5.40 -7.54 13.59
N ALA A 233 4.49 -7.79 14.52
CA ALA A 233 4.23 -9.10 15.12
C ALA A 233 2.99 -9.80 14.53
N MET A 234 2.39 -9.25 13.47
CA MET A 234 1.29 -9.91 12.76
C MET A 234 1.75 -11.19 12.09
N THR A 235 0.85 -12.18 12.03
CA THR A 235 1.04 -13.39 11.24
C THR A 235 -0.26 -13.85 10.61
N ALA A 236 -0.27 -13.94 9.28
CA ALA A 236 -1.33 -14.53 8.49
C ALA A 236 -1.17 -16.06 8.33
N THR A 237 -2.26 -16.81 8.59
CA THR A 237 -2.33 -18.26 8.40
C THR A 237 -3.60 -18.64 7.61
N PRO A 238 -3.49 -19.36 6.48
CA PRO A 238 -4.66 -19.83 5.73
C PRO A 238 -5.54 -20.78 6.57
N VAL A 239 -6.86 -20.64 6.45
CA VAL A 239 -7.85 -21.49 7.15
C VAL A 239 -8.48 -22.48 6.17
N ARG A 240 -9.26 -22.00 5.19
CA ARG A 240 -9.89 -22.82 4.15
C ARG A 240 -10.39 -21.96 3.00
N GLY A 241 -10.04 -22.29 1.76
CA GLY A 241 -10.43 -21.47 0.60
C GLY A 241 -9.95 -20.04 0.81
N ASP A 242 -10.85 -19.07 0.63
CA ASP A 242 -10.56 -17.64 0.76
C ASP A 242 -10.46 -17.15 2.21
N TYR A 243 -10.70 -18.02 3.21
CA TYR A 243 -10.60 -17.67 4.63
C TYR A 243 -9.16 -17.71 5.14
N LEU A 244 -8.76 -16.65 5.84
CA LEU A 244 -7.43 -16.46 6.40
C LEU A 244 -7.52 -15.87 7.83
N ASP A 245 -6.73 -16.37 8.76
CA ASP A 245 -6.60 -15.84 10.12
C ASP A 245 -5.35 -14.96 10.24
N VAL A 246 -5.50 -13.71 10.69
CA VAL A 246 -4.39 -12.84 11.11
C VAL A 246 -4.35 -12.79 12.63
N SER A 247 -3.23 -13.22 13.23
CA SER A 247 -3.00 -13.07 14.67
C SER A 247 -2.19 -11.81 14.95
N VAL A 248 -2.65 -10.96 15.89
CA VAL A 248 -2.07 -9.63 16.18
C VAL A 248 -2.13 -9.34 17.70
N PRO A 249 -1.02 -8.89 18.33
CA PRO A 249 -1.06 -8.31 19.67
C PRO A 249 -1.72 -6.94 19.66
N VAL A 250 -2.80 -6.77 20.43
CA VAL A 250 -3.59 -5.53 20.57
C VAL A 250 -3.58 -5.09 22.03
N THR A 251 -3.35 -3.79 22.27
CA THR A 251 -3.41 -3.15 23.58
C THR A 251 -4.66 -2.28 23.66
N ASP A 252 -5.42 -2.41 24.74
CA ASP A 252 -6.67 -1.66 24.96
C ASP A 252 -6.47 -0.36 25.79
N VAL A 253 -7.57 0.33 26.11
CA VAL A 253 -7.59 1.51 27.01
C VAL A 253 -7.23 1.20 28.47
N SER A 254 -7.25 -0.06 28.90
CA SER A 254 -6.80 -0.47 30.23
C SER A 254 -5.28 -0.70 30.28
N GLY A 255 -4.61 -0.72 29.12
CA GLY A 255 -3.18 -1.01 28.99
C GLY A 255 -2.86 -2.51 28.99
N VAL A 256 -3.86 -3.37 28.85
CA VAL A 256 -3.67 -4.83 28.73
C VAL A 256 -3.44 -5.19 27.27
N THR A 257 -2.40 -5.97 27.01
CA THR A 257 -2.09 -6.50 25.67
C THR A 257 -2.51 -7.96 25.55
N GLU A 258 -3.34 -8.28 24.57
CA GLU A 258 -3.76 -9.63 24.23
C GLU A 258 -3.53 -9.91 22.73
N THR A 259 -3.16 -11.15 22.38
CA THR A 259 -3.17 -11.57 20.99
C THR A 259 -4.61 -11.85 20.56
N LYS A 260 -5.14 -11.01 19.68
CA LYS A 260 -6.40 -11.23 18.99
C LYS A 260 -6.16 -11.99 17.69
N ARG A 261 -7.08 -12.86 17.32
CA ARG A 261 -7.16 -13.46 15.99
C ARG A 261 -8.32 -12.81 15.24
N VAL A 262 -8.02 -12.29 14.07
CA VAL A 262 -9.00 -11.72 13.14
C VAL A 262 -9.13 -12.69 11.97
N THR A 263 -10.32 -13.22 11.73
CA THR A 263 -10.60 -14.05 10.55
C THR A 263 -11.14 -13.17 9.43
N LEU A 264 -10.54 -13.29 8.25
CA LEU A 264 -10.84 -12.54 7.04
C LEU A 264 -11.36 -13.45 5.92
N SER A 265 -11.99 -12.86 4.92
CA SER A 265 -12.33 -13.50 3.65
C SER A 265 -12.22 -12.48 2.50
N ILE A 266 -12.17 -12.94 1.25
CA ILE A 266 -12.12 -12.06 0.08
C ILE A 266 -13.53 -11.54 -0.23
N GLY A 267 -13.70 -10.22 -0.18
CA GLY A 267 -14.92 -9.50 -0.53
C GLY A 267 -14.75 -8.56 -1.73
N PRO A 268 -15.78 -7.71 -2.02
CA PRO A 268 -15.78 -6.81 -3.17
C PRO A 268 -14.66 -5.75 -3.21
N ASP A 269 -14.02 -5.48 -2.08
CA ASP A 269 -12.92 -4.51 -1.95
C ASP A 269 -11.60 -5.17 -1.46
N GLY A 270 -11.46 -6.48 -1.71
CA GLY A 270 -10.35 -7.32 -1.24
C GLY A 270 -10.66 -7.96 0.09
N TYR A 271 -9.63 -8.25 0.90
CA TYR A 271 -9.84 -8.85 2.22
C TYR A 271 -10.73 -7.96 3.10
N CYS A 272 -11.81 -8.57 3.59
CA CYS A 272 -12.66 -8.03 4.63
C CYS A 272 -12.53 -8.87 5.91
N LEU A 273 -12.67 -8.23 7.06
CA LEU A 273 -12.69 -8.84 8.38
C LEU A 273 -14.12 -9.31 8.67
N GLY A 274 -14.28 -10.55 9.13
CA GLY A 274 -15.59 -11.10 9.47
C GLY A 274 -15.75 -11.52 10.93
N GLU A 275 -14.67 -11.86 11.63
CA GLU A 275 -14.71 -12.37 13.00
C GLU A 275 -13.44 -11.97 13.78
N VAL A 276 -13.58 -11.80 15.10
CA VAL A 276 -12.47 -11.54 16.03
C VAL A 276 -12.63 -12.45 17.25
N THR A 277 -11.54 -13.09 17.68
CA THR A 277 -11.46 -13.98 18.85
C THR A 277 -10.21 -13.71 19.68
#